data_AF-A0A453JM33-F1
#
_entry.id   AF-A0A453JM33-F1
#
_cell.length_a   1.000
_cell.length_b   1.000
_cell.length_c   1.000
_cell.angle_alpha   90.00
_cell.angle_beta   90.00
_cell.angle_gamma   90.00
#
_symmetry.space_group_name_H-M   'P 1'
#
loop_
_entity.id
_entity.type
_entity.pdbx_description
1 polymer ?
#
loop_
_entity_poly.entity_id
_entity_poly.type
_entity_poly.pdbx_seq_one_letter_code
_entity_poly.pdbx_strand_id
1 'polypeptide(L)'
;NLETVNSCHPLYFARMIVENASKSSIDWLDRPPASLVVEGQLRPAFAEESTMVSRHLLNGDEPLKDDKKGSGATFFKVEVLSIELITAYGTEPKVKIEEYRKSRPDIIAHSAPNIISRLRAGGDKITQALKSLCWRCKAIQVEEAAIIGVDCLGFDLRLCSGTQVQTLRFAFPTKG
;
A
#
# COMPACT_ATOMS: atom_id res chain seq x y z
N ASN A 1 -10.27 16.40 -33.85
CA ASN A 1 -10.55 15.90 -32.49
C ASN A 1 -9.22 15.72 -31.76
N LEU A 2 -8.62 16.83 -31.31
CA LEU A 2 -7.24 16.88 -30.79
C LEU A 2 -7.19 16.62 -29.28
N GLU A 3 -8.29 16.89 -28.58
CA GLU A 3 -8.43 16.72 -27.12
C GLU A 3 -8.36 15.24 -26.71
N THR A 4 -8.93 14.33 -27.50
CA THR A 4 -8.92 12.88 -27.22
C THR A 4 -7.54 12.25 -27.34
N VAL A 5 -6.65 12.84 -28.14
CA VAL A 5 -5.26 12.37 -28.31
C VAL A 5 -4.41 12.80 -27.11
N ASN A 6 -4.67 13.98 -26.55
CA ASN A 6 -3.95 14.48 -25.37
C ASN A 6 -4.33 13.74 -24.08
N SER A 7 -5.59 13.31 -23.93
CA SER A 7 -6.03 12.55 -22.74
C SER A 7 -5.44 11.14 -22.66
N CYS A 8 -5.02 10.57 -23.80
CA CYS A 8 -4.40 9.24 -23.87
C CYS A 8 -2.86 9.30 -23.86
N HIS A 9 -2.27 10.50 -23.78
CA HIS A 9 -0.82 10.67 -23.80
C HIS A 9 -0.20 10.20 -22.47
N PRO A 10 0.85 9.34 -22.47
CA PRO A 10 1.44 8.80 -21.25
C PRO A 10 1.86 9.87 -20.22
N LEU A 11 2.37 11.01 -20.68
CA LEU A 11 2.72 12.14 -19.80
C LEU A 11 1.51 12.79 -19.12
N TYR A 12 0.36 12.89 -19.81
CA TYR A 12 -0.86 13.42 -19.22
C TYR A 12 -1.41 12.48 -18.15
N PHE A 13 -1.43 11.17 -18.46
CA PHE A 13 -1.80 10.13 -17.50
C PHE A 13 -0.91 10.15 -16.24
N ALA A 14 0.42 10.22 -16.42
CA ALA A 14 1.36 10.30 -15.32
C ALA A 14 1.12 11.55 -14.44
N ARG A 15 0.85 12.71 -15.06
CA ARG A 15 0.55 13.95 -14.34
C ARG A 15 -0.72 13.82 -13.47
N MET A 16 -1.78 13.23 -14.01
CA MET A 16 -3.04 13.02 -13.29
C MET A 16 -2.89 12.11 -12.07
N ILE A 17 -2.01 11.10 -12.12
CA ILE A 17 -1.71 10.25 -10.97
C ILE A 17 -1.05 11.06 -9.84
N VAL A 18 -0.06 11.89 -10.18
CA VAL A 18 0.68 12.70 -9.20
C VAL A 18 -0.23 13.73 -8.51
N GLU A 19 -1.11 14.37 -9.26
CA GLU A 19 -2.08 15.35 -8.72
C GLU A 19 -3.07 14.71 -7.73
N ASN A 20 -3.39 13.42 -7.86
CA ASN A 20 -4.29 12.71 -6.94
C ASN A 20 -3.58 12.11 -5.73
N ALA A 21 -2.31 11.71 -5.85
CA ALA A 21 -1.55 11.08 -4.77
C ALA A 21 -1.00 12.05 -3.70
N SER A 22 -0.93 13.35 -3.99
CA SER A 22 -0.19 14.36 -3.19
C SER A 22 -0.99 15.07 -2.09
N LYS A 23 -2.19 14.59 -1.71
CA LYS A 23 -3.15 15.34 -0.86
C LYS A 23 -3.05 15.14 0.66
N SER A 24 -2.07 14.41 1.20
CA SER A 24 -1.97 14.15 2.66
C SER A 24 -0.61 14.53 3.25
N SER A 25 -0.59 15.21 4.40
CA SER A 25 0.63 15.43 5.19
C SER A 25 1.14 14.10 5.76
N ILE A 26 2.40 13.77 5.52
CA ILE A 26 3.02 12.51 5.95
C ILE A 26 3.54 12.67 7.37
N ASP A 27 3.00 11.89 8.32
CA ASP A 27 3.64 11.68 9.62
C ASP A 27 4.92 10.86 9.41
N TRP A 28 6.03 11.29 9.99
CA TRP A 28 7.37 10.72 9.76
C TRP A 28 7.52 9.30 10.33
N LEU A 29 6.68 8.94 11.30
CA LEU A 29 6.48 7.57 11.77
C LEU A 29 5.55 6.75 10.88
N ASP A 30 4.71 7.40 10.07
CA ASP A 30 3.90 6.72 9.07
C ASP A 30 4.71 6.42 7.81
N ARG A 31 5.38 5.27 7.91
CA ARG A 31 5.89 4.46 6.81
C ARG A 31 7.17 5.04 6.16
N PRO A 32 8.24 4.25 5.99
CA PRO A 32 9.31 4.66 5.07
C PRO A 32 8.70 4.88 3.69
N PRO A 33 9.19 5.85 2.89
CA PRO A 33 8.80 5.95 1.51
C PRO A 33 9.08 4.60 0.84
N ALA A 34 8.00 3.94 0.43
CA ALA A 34 8.02 2.70 -0.33
C ALA A 34 7.16 2.94 -1.57
N SER A 35 7.75 2.74 -2.74
CA SER A 35 7.10 2.89 -4.02
C SER A 35 6.92 1.53 -4.64
N LEU A 36 5.71 1.25 -5.12
CA LEU A 36 5.42 0.07 -5.92
C LEU A 36 5.41 0.48 -7.39
N VAL A 37 6.34 -0.06 -8.17
CA VAL A 37 6.38 0.13 -9.62
C VAL A 37 5.66 -1.03 -10.26
N VAL A 38 4.67 -0.71 -11.09
CA VAL A 38 3.95 -1.69 -11.91
C VAL A 38 4.31 -1.41 -13.36
N GLU A 39 5.06 -2.32 -13.97
CA GLU A 39 5.38 -2.27 -15.39
C GLU A 39 4.31 -3.06 -16.15
N GLY A 40 3.75 -2.47 -17.20
CA GLY A 40 2.74 -3.13 -17.99
C GLY A 40 2.41 -2.39 -19.29
N GLN A 41 1.56 -3.02 -20.10
CA GLN A 41 1.03 -2.41 -21.32
C GLN A 41 -0.34 -1.80 -21.03
N LEU A 42 -0.51 -0.52 -21.38
CA LEU A 42 -1.79 0.14 -21.32
C LEU A 42 -2.61 -0.21 -22.56
N ARG A 43 -3.88 -0.56 -22.35
CA ARG A 43 -4.87 -0.68 -23.42
C ARG A 43 -6.22 -0.12 -23.00
N PRO A 44 -7.08 0.30 -23.93
CA PRO A 44 -8.48 0.57 -23.62
C PRO A 44 -9.13 -0.64 -22.92
N ALA A 45 -9.92 -0.38 -21.89
CA ALA A 45 -10.70 -1.43 -21.23
C ALA A 45 -11.89 -1.82 -22.13
N PHE A 46 -12.23 -3.11 -22.14
CA PHE A 46 -13.43 -3.56 -22.84
C PHE A 46 -14.69 -3.08 -22.10
N ALA A 47 -15.84 -3.08 -22.78
CA ALA A 47 -17.10 -2.61 -22.22
C ALA A 47 -17.46 -3.41 -20.95
N GLU A 48 -17.28 -4.73 -20.97
CA GLU A 48 -17.55 -5.62 -19.85
C GLU A 48 -16.63 -5.32 -18.65
N GLU A 49 -15.32 -5.12 -18.90
CA GLU A 49 -14.34 -4.76 -17.86
C GLU A 49 -14.69 -3.40 -17.21
N SER A 50 -15.15 -2.44 -18.01
CA SER A 50 -15.54 -1.11 -17.56
C SER A 50 -16.77 -1.12 -16.64
N THR A 51 -17.74 -2.01 -16.90
CA THR A 51 -18.92 -2.18 -16.04
C THR A 51 -18.57 -2.79 -14.68
N MET A 52 -17.59 -3.70 -14.63
CA MET A 52 -17.11 -4.27 -13.36
C MET A 52 -16.38 -3.26 -12.49
N VAL A 53 -15.54 -2.43 -13.10
CA VAL A 53 -14.82 -1.34 -12.42
C VAL A 53 -15.81 -0.31 -11.87
N SER A 54 -16.79 0.09 -12.68
CA SER A 54 -17.85 1.00 -12.25
C SER A 54 -18.58 0.43 -11.03
N ARG A 55 -18.97 -0.84 -11.05
CA ARG A 55 -19.65 -1.47 -9.90
C ARG A 55 -18.78 -1.52 -8.63
N HIS A 56 -17.48 -1.78 -8.75
CA HIS A 56 -16.57 -1.78 -7.60
C HIS A 56 -16.32 -0.37 -7.02
N LEU A 57 -16.20 0.64 -7.88
CA LEU A 57 -16.04 2.04 -7.45
C LEU A 57 -17.31 2.62 -6.84
N LEU A 58 -18.49 2.11 -7.24
CA LEU A 58 -19.82 2.57 -6.80
C LEU A 58 -20.35 1.86 -5.55
N ASN A 59 -19.65 0.85 -5.03
CA ASN A 59 -20.03 0.15 -3.79
C ASN A 59 -19.58 0.89 -2.50
N GLY A 60 -19.08 2.13 -2.61
CA GLY A 60 -18.90 3.02 -1.47
C GLY A 60 -20.17 3.86 -1.25
N ASP A 61 -20.99 3.47 -0.27
CA ASP A 61 -22.05 4.21 0.44
C ASP A 61 -22.74 5.45 -0.21
N GLU A 62 -23.09 5.45 -1.49
CA GLU A 62 -24.06 6.39 -2.05
C GLU A 62 -24.90 5.72 -3.16
N PRO A 63 -26.23 5.51 -2.96
CA PRO A 63 -27.09 4.96 -3.98
C PRO A 63 -27.55 6.09 -4.91
N LEU A 64 -26.86 6.31 -6.02
CA LEU A 64 -27.40 7.18 -7.06
C LEU A 64 -28.22 6.40 -8.09
N LYS A 65 -29.44 6.90 -8.25
CA LYS A 65 -30.52 6.42 -9.08
C LYS A 65 -30.06 6.16 -10.51
N ASP A 66 -30.70 5.15 -11.09
CA ASP A 66 -30.70 4.79 -12.50
C ASP A 66 -30.97 6.02 -13.37
N ASP A 67 -29.90 6.71 -13.77
CA ASP A 67 -29.92 7.66 -14.86
C ASP A 67 -28.76 7.34 -15.79
N LYS A 68 -29.14 6.85 -16.97
CA LYS A 68 -28.31 6.69 -18.17
C LYS A 68 -27.64 8.03 -18.51
N LYS A 69 -26.51 8.31 -17.88
CA LYS A 69 -25.51 9.25 -18.38
C LYS A 69 -24.15 8.66 -18.04
N GLY A 70 -23.62 7.92 -19.01
CA GLY A 70 -22.31 7.29 -18.90
C GLY A 70 -21.32 8.31 -18.35
N SER A 71 -20.64 7.94 -17.27
CA SER A 71 -19.46 8.67 -16.80
C SER A 71 -18.61 8.99 -18.02
N GLY A 72 -18.30 10.27 -18.25
CA GLY A 72 -17.40 10.67 -19.34
C GLY A 72 -15.97 10.13 -19.17
N ALA A 73 -15.73 9.28 -18.16
CA ALA A 73 -14.48 8.59 -17.95
C ALA A 73 -14.26 7.50 -19.00
N THR A 74 -13.08 7.50 -19.60
CA THR A 74 -12.56 6.39 -20.40
C THR A 74 -11.73 5.49 -19.50
N PHE A 75 -12.02 4.19 -19.53
CA PHE A 75 -11.29 3.21 -18.73
C PHE A 75 -10.13 2.61 -19.53
N PHE A 76 -8.98 2.49 -18.88
CA PHE A 76 -7.80 1.80 -19.41
C PHE A 76 -7.42 0.66 -18.47
N LYS A 77 -6.93 -0.44 -19.04
CA LYS A 77 -6.38 -1.57 -18.31
C LYS A 77 -4.86 -1.58 -18.48
N VAL A 78 -4.16 -1.79 -17.37
CA VAL A 78 -2.72 -2.12 -17.38
C VAL A 78 -2.59 -3.64 -17.37
N GLU A 79 -2.07 -4.20 -18.46
CA GLU A 79 -1.63 -5.59 -18.51
C GLU A 79 -0.25 -5.70 -17.86
N VAL A 80 -0.26 -6.08 -16.58
CA VAL A 80 0.94 -6.14 -15.73
C VAL A 80 1.91 -7.19 -16.26
N LEU A 81 3.14 -6.76 -16.52
CA LEU A 81 4.27 -7.61 -16.89
C LEU A 81 5.13 -7.93 -15.67
N SER A 82 5.34 -6.94 -14.80
CA SER A 82 6.14 -7.10 -13.61
C SER A 82 5.81 -6.06 -12.54
N ILE A 83 6.27 -6.35 -11.32
CA ILE A 83 6.09 -5.51 -10.15
C ILE A 83 7.46 -5.40 -9.44
N GLU A 84 7.82 -4.20 -9.02
CA GLU A 84 9.07 -3.93 -8.32
C GLU A 84 8.79 -3.04 -7.10
N LEU A 85 9.35 -3.41 -5.95
CA LEU A 85 9.21 -2.63 -4.71
C LEU A 85 10.50 -1.85 -4.47
N ILE A 86 10.39 -0.52 -4.43
CA ILE A 86 11.49 0.38 -4.10
C ILE A 86 11.25 0.89 -2.69
N THR A 87 12.17 0.63 -1.78
CA THR A 87 12.09 1.08 -0.39
C THR A 87 13.22 2.06 -0.07
N ALA A 88 13.14 2.73 1.07
CA ALA A 88 14.24 3.55 1.60
C ALA A 88 15.55 2.76 1.80
N TYR A 89 15.50 1.43 1.85
CA TYR A 89 16.65 0.56 2.11
C TYR A 89 17.20 -0.09 0.84
N GLY A 90 16.57 0.16 -0.31
CA GLY A 90 16.97 -0.41 -1.59
C GLY A 90 15.79 -0.91 -2.41
N THR A 91 16.13 -1.44 -3.58
CA THR A 91 15.17 -2.00 -4.53
C THR A 91 15.10 -3.50 -4.33
N GLU A 92 13.89 -4.00 -4.06
CA GLU A 92 13.62 -5.43 -4.02
C GLU A 92 13.67 -6.05 -5.42
N PRO A 93 13.95 -7.36 -5.53
CA PRO A 93 13.96 -8.03 -6.82
C PRO A 93 12.65 -7.86 -7.60
N LYS A 94 12.78 -7.53 -8.87
CA LYS A 94 11.65 -7.40 -9.80
C LYS A 94 10.92 -8.74 -9.95
N VAL A 95 9.63 -8.75 -9.61
CA VAL A 95 8.76 -9.94 -9.65
C VAL A 95 8.00 -9.97 -10.97
N LYS A 96 8.09 -11.07 -11.72
CA LYS A 96 7.33 -11.24 -12.97
C LYS A 96 5.87 -11.58 -12.67
N ILE A 97 4.97 -11.23 -13.58
CA ILE A 97 3.53 -11.49 -13.42
C ILE A 97 3.21 -12.97 -13.16
N GLU A 98 3.94 -13.90 -13.78
CA GLU A 98 3.72 -15.34 -13.59
C GLU A 98 4.13 -15.83 -12.19
N GLU A 99 5.10 -15.20 -11.56
CA GLU A 99 5.48 -15.48 -10.17
C GLU A 99 4.47 -14.87 -9.21
N TYR A 100 4.05 -13.62 -9.47
CA TYR A 100 3.00 -12.96 -8.72
C TYR A 100 1.70 -13.77 -8.71
N ARG A 101 1.29 -14.33 -9.86
CA ARG A 101 0.09 -15.18 -9.97
C ARG A 101 0.16 -16.47 -9.17
N LYS A 102 1.36 -16.99 -8.91
CA LYS A 102 1.56 -18.18 -8.05
C LYS A 102 1.51 -17.82 -6.57
N SER A 103 1.75 -16.56 -6.23
CA SER A 103 1.68 -16.08 -4.86
C SER A 103 0.25 -16.01 -4.36
N ARG A 104 0.10 -15.94 -3.03
CA ARG A 104 -1.18 -15.67 -2.38
C ARG A 104 -1.00 -14.50 -1.42
N PRO A 105 -2.03 -13.64 -1.27
CA PRO A 105 -2.03 -12.66 -0.19
C PRO A 105 -1.85 -13.33 1.16
N ASP A 106 -1.25 -12.60 2.09
CA ASP A 106 -1.14 -13.05 3.48
C ASP A 106 -2.52 -13.29 4.09
N ILE A 107 -2.63 -14.35 4.90
CA ILE A 107 -3.90 -14.81 5.49
C ILE A 107 -4.56 -13.71 6.33
N ILE A 108 -3.77 -12.86 6.98
CA ILE A 108 -4.27 -11.77 7.83
C ILE A 108 -4.19 -10.39 7.17
N ALA A 109 -3.84 -10.29 5.89
CA ALA A 109 -3.72 -9.01 5.19
C ALA A 109 -4.98 -8.13 5.33
N HIS A 110 -6.16 -8.74 5.24
CA HIS A 110 -7.46 -8.07 5.39
C HIS A 110 -7.72 -7.55 6.82
N SER A 111 -7.09 -8.15 7.83
CA SER A 111 -7.23 -7.78 9.24
C SER A 111 -6.12 -6.84 9.72
N ALA A 112 -5.00 -6.75 8.99
CA ALA A 112 -3.83 -5.97 9.39
C ALA A 112 -4.14 -4.51 9.74
N PRO A 113 -4.95 -3.74 8.96
CA PRO A 113 -5.27 -2.35 9.32
C PRO A 113 -6.01 -2.24 10.66
N ASN A 114 -6.92 -3.17 10.95
CA ASN A 114 -7.69 -3.21 12.20
C ASN A 114 -6.81 -3.62 13.39
N ILE A 115 -5.86 -4.54 13.18
CA ILE A 115 -4.88 -4.92 14.21
C ILE A 115 -3.99 -3.73 14.56
N ILE A 116 -3.42 -3.07 13.54
CA ILE A 116 -2.53 -1.92 13.72
C ILE A 116 -3.26 -0.77 14.42
N SER A 117 -4.47 -0.42 13.97
CA SER A 117 -5.26 0.66 14.59
C SER A 117 -5.61 0.37 16.05
N ARG A 118 -5.98 -0.87 16.40
CA ARG A 118 -6.23 -1.27 17.79
C ARG A 118 -4.98 -1.20 18.65
N LEU A 119 -3.81 -1.56 18.11
CA LEU A 119 -2.55 -1.45 18.84
C LEU A 119 -2.16 0.00 19.06
N ARG A 120 -2.33 0.87 18.06
CA ARG A 120 -2.11 2.32 18.19
C ARG A 120 -3.07 2.97 19.20
N ALA A 121 -4.34 2.55 19.22
CA ALA A 121 -5.33 3.02 20.19
C ALA A 121 -5.00 2.66 21.65
N GLY A 122 -4.10 1.70 21.88
CA GLY A 122 -3.63 1.35 23.22
C GLY A 122 -2.67 2.37 23.86
N GLY A 123 -2.26 3.41 23.13
CA GLY A 123 -1.50 4.56 23.63
C GLY A 123 -0.20 4.17 24.35
N ASP A 124 0.13 4.93 25.40
CA ASP A 124 1.41 4.82 26.12
C ASP A 124 1.72 3.41 26.63
N LYS A 125 0.70 2.65 27.05
CA LYS A 125 0.88 1.28 27.52
C LYS A 125 1.47 0.39 26.43
N ILE A 126 0.93 0.48 25.21
CA ILE A 126 1.45 -0.29 24.07
C ILE A 126 2.81 0.26 23.65
N THR A 127 2.98 1.58 23.58
CA THR A 127 4.27 2.21 23.26
C THR A 127 5.38 1.71 24.19
N GLN A 128 5.17 1.71 25.51
CA GLN A 128 6.14 1.21 26.47
C GLN A 128 6.42 -0.30 26.33
N ALA A 129 5.40 -1.10 26.01
CA ALA A 129 5.56 -2.52 25.75
C ALA A 129 6.43 -2.78 24.50
N LEU A 130 6.25 -1.99 23.43
CA LEU A 130 7.07 -2.06 22.21
C LEU A 130 8.52 -1.66 22.50
N LYS A 131 8.74 -0.57 23.23
CA LYS A 131 10.09 -0.15 23.64
C LYS A 131 10.80 -1.25 24.45
N SER A 132 10.08 -1.84 25.40
CA SER A 132 10.58 -2.95 26.21
C SER A 132 10.91 -4.19 25.38
N LEU A 133 10.12 -4.47 24.33
CA LEU A 133 10.39 -5.57 23.41
C LEU A 133 11.67 -5.33 22.60
N CYS A 134 11.85 -4.12 22.06
CA CYS A 134 13.09 -3.72 21.36
C CYS A 134 14.32 -3.92 22.24
N TRP A 135 14.25 -3.51 23.51
CA TRP A 135 15.32 -3.72 24.46
C TRP A 135 15.62 -5.21 24.67
N ARG A 136 14.59 -6.02 25.01
CA ARG A 136 14.78 -7.44 25.33
C ARG A 136 15.27 -8.29 24.16
N CYS A 137 14.78 -8.03 22.95
CA CYS A 137 15.03 -8.92 21.80
C CYS A 137 16.18 -8.45 20.91
N LYS A 138 16.54 -7.16 20.96
CA LYS A 138 17.53 -6.55 20.06
C LYS A 138 18.60 -5.75 20.79
N ALA A 139 18.48 -5.55 22.11
CA ALA A 139 19.38 -4.73 22.92
C ALA A 139 19.46 -3.26 22.47
N ILE A 140 18.34 -2.71 21.98
CA ILE A 140 18.26 -1.33 21.48
C ILE A 140 17.34 -0.51 22.39
N GLN A 141 17.87 0.59 22.92
CA GLN A 141 17.08 1.57 23.65
C GLN A 141 16.46 2.56 22.65
N VAL A 142 15.14 2.69 22.70
CA VAL A 142 14.36 3.41 21.70
C VAL A 142 13.55 4.54 22.34
N GLU A 143 13.61 5.70 21.72
CA GLU A 143 12.88 6.91 22.14
C GLU A 143 11.42 6.82 21.74
N GLU A 144 11.13 6.25 20.58
CA GLU A 144 9.79 6.02 20.05
C GLU A 144 9.75 4.70 19.26
N ALA A 145 8.60 4.04 19.27
CA ALA A 145 8.36 2.82 18.52
C ALA A 145 6.89 2.73 18.10
N ALA A 146 6.66 2.47 16.82
CA ALA A 146 5.33 2.32 16.24
C ALA A 146 5.25 1.06 15.37
N ILE A 147 4.12 0.37 15.44
CA ILE A 147 3.83 -0.74 14.52
C ILE A 147 3.47 -0.14 13.15
N ILE A 148 4.14 -0.63 12.11
CA ILE A 148 3.93 -0.20 10.73
C ILE A 148 3.46 -1.33 9.79
N GLY A 149 3.56 -2.59 10.23
CA GLY A 149 3.15 -3.74 9.45
C GLY A 149 2.92 -4.97 10.32
N VAL A 150 2.01 -5.84 9.91
CA VAL A 150 1.73 -7.14 10.52
C VAL A 150 1.28 -8.12 9.44
N ASP A 151 1.78 -9.34 9.51
CA ASP A 151 1.41 -10.46 8.64
C ASP A 151 1.40 -11.77 9.44
N CYS A 152 1.13 -12.91 8.81
CA CYS A 152 0.97 -14.17 9.53
C CYS A 152 2.27 -14.69 10.17
N LEU A 153 3.43 -14.15 9.79
CA LEU A 153 4.74 -14.57 10.29
C LEU A 153 5.28 -13.63 11.37
N GLY A 154 4.75 -12.41 11.49
CA GLY A 154 5.26 -11.44 12.45
C GLY A 154 4.76 -10.02 12.23
N PHE A 155 5.53 -9.07 12.74
CA PHE A 155 5.23 -7.64 12.62
C PHE A 155 6.49 -6.79 12.51
N ASP A 156 6.31 -5.60 11.96
CA ASP A 156 7.36 -4.62 11.73
C ASP A 156 7.17 -3.40 12.62
N LEU A 157 8.24 -3.04 13.34
CA LEU A 157 8.32 -1.84 14.16
C LEU A 157 9.19 -0.79 13.47
N ARG A 158 8.68 0.43 13.33
CA ARG A 158 9.49 1.60 13.03
C ARG A 158 9.83 2.28 14.35
N LEU A 159 11.11 2.55 14.57
CA LEU A 159 11.59 3.06 15.84
C LEU A 159 12.63 4.14 15.64
N CYS A 160 12.74 5.02 16.64
CA CYS A 160 13.74 6.07 16.72
C CYS A 160 14.71 5.78 17.88
N SER A 161 16.01 5.92 17.63
CA SER A 161 17.07 5.83 18.64
C SER A 161 18.12 6.91 18.33
N GLY A 162 18.16 7.99 19.11
CA GLY A 162 18.96 9.17 18.80
C GLY A 162 18.56 9.77 17.44
N THR A 163 19.52 9.92 16.54
CA THR A 163 19.29 10.45 15.19
C THR A 163 18.92 9.39 14.16
N GLN A 164 18.77 8.13 14.56
CA GLN A 164 18.51 7.01 13.65
C GLN A 164 17.04 6.59 13.71
N VAL A 165 16.42 6.50 12.53
CA VAL A 165 15.13 5.85 12.34
C VAL A 165 15.34 4.56 11.55
N GLN A 166 14.83 3.45 12.05
CA GLN A 166 14.95 2.15 11.39
C GLN A 166 13.67 1.32 11.51
N THR A 167 13.55 0.32 10.64
CA THR A 167 12.49 -0.69 10.69
C THR A 167 13.07 -2.02 11.15
N LEU A 168 12.47 -2.63 12.18
CA LEU A 168 12.85 -3.94 12.69
C LEU A 168 11.69 -4.93 12.57
N ARG A 169 12.02 -6.12 12.06
CA ARG A 169 11.11 -7.27 11.99
C ARG A 169 11.16 -8.11 13.25
N PHE A 170 9.98 -8.45 13.78
CA PHE A 170 9.78 -9.38 14.89
C PHE A 170 8.92 -10.55 14.41
N ALA A 171 9.50 -11.75 14.41
CA ALA A 171 8.77 -12.96 14.05
C ALA A 171 7.87 -13.42 15.20
N PHE A 172 6.70 -13.97 14.87
CA PHE A 172 5.91 -14.72 15.84
C PHE A 172 6.61 -16.04 16.16
N PRO A 173 6.52 -16.54 17.41
CA PRO A 173 7.06 -17.85 17.74
C PRO A 173 6.37 -18.92 16.89
N THR A 174 7.16 -19.74 16.19
CA THR A 174 6.62 -20.96 15.59
C THR A 174 6.25 -21.92 16.71
N LYS A 175 5.05 -22.50 16.68
CA LYS A 175 4.76 -23.65 17.54
C LYS A 175 5.72 -24.77 17.14
N GLY A 176 6.65 -25.09 18.03
CA GLY A 176 7.52 -26.27 17.91
C GLY A 176 6.75 -27.55 18.14
#